data_AF-A0A7V9C2I1-F1
#
_entry.id   AF-A0A7V9C2I1-F1
#
_cell.length_a   1.000
_cell.length_b   1.000
_cell.length_c   1.000
_cell.angle_alpha   90.00
_cell.angle_beta   90.00
_cell.angle_gamma   90.00
#
_symmetry.space_group_name_H-M   'P 1'
#
loop_
_entity.id
_entity.type
_entity.pdbx_description
1 polymer ?
#
loop_
_entity_poly.entity_id
_entity_poly.type
_entity_poly.pdbx_seq_one_letter_code
_entity_poly.pdbx_strand_id
1 'polypeptide(L)' 'MTAQIIEKAGKKEFAVIPYRQYVKMQEALEDYHALKALRSAERDPKNQKGQPFEQVARKLGLL' A
#
# COMPACT_ATOMS: atom_id res chain seq x y z
N MET A 1 20.33 -8.48 -0.12
CA MET A 1 20.21 -7.07 0.34
C MET A 1 21.13 -6.92 1.53
N THR A 2 22.12 -6.03 1.46
CA THR A 2 23.05 -5.81 2.58
C THR A 2 22.98 -4.34 2.94
N ALA A 3 22.31 -4.04 4.05
CA ALA A 3 22.28 -2.69 4.60
C ALA A 3 23.58 -2.45 5.38
N GLN A 4 24.18 -1.27 5.20
CA GLN A 4 25.25 -0.83 6.10
C GLN A 4 24.61 -0.29 7.37
N ILE A 5 25.07 -0.74 8.53
CA ILE A 5 24.55 -0.29 9.82
C ILE A 5 25.53 0.73 10.43
N ILE A 6 25.01 1.86 10.88
CA ILE A 6 25.76 2.87 11.62
C ILE A 6 25.37 2.74 13.09
N GLU A 7 26.39 2.61 13.95
CA GLU A 7 26.23 2.41 15.38
C GLU A 7 26.74 3.61 16.18
N LYS A 8 26.10 3.87 17.32
CA LYS A 8 26.53 4.85 18.32
C LYS A 8 26.58 4.18 19.68
N ALA A 9 27.74 4.22 20.34
CA ALA A 9 27.99 3.53 21.61
C ALA A 9 27.58 2.04 21.59
N GLY A 10 27.88 1.34 20.48
CA GLY A 10 27.56 -0.08 20.29
C GLY A 10 26.07 -0.38 20.05
N LYS A 11 25.22 0.64 19.86
CA LYS A 11 23.80 0.48 19.50
C LYS A 11 23.60 0.84 18.03
N LYS A 12 22.87 -0.02 17.31
CA LYS A 12 22.47 0.18 15.92
C LYS A 12 21.42 1.29 15.84
N GLU A 13 21.77 2.44 15.25
CA GLU A 13 20.86 3.60 15.15
C GLU A 13 20.33 3.79 13.73
N PHE A 14 21.16 3.58 12.71
CA PHE A 14 20.77 3.82 11.32
C PHE A 14 21.14 2.66 10.40
N ALA A 15 20.33 2.45 9.37
CA ALA A 15 20.62 1.55 8.27
C ALA A 15 20.69 2.38 6.97
N VAL A 16 21.83 2.30 6.28
CA VAL A 16 22.03 2.91 4.97
C VAL A 16 21.82 1.82 3.92
N ILE A 17 20.88 2.07 3.01
CA ILE A 17 20.58 1.20 1.88
C ILE A 17 20.61 2.02 0.58
N PRO A 18 20.92 1.39 -0.57
CA PRO A 18 20.81 2.05 -1.86
C PRO A 18 19.39 2.58 -2.08
N TYR A 19 19.29 3.81 -2.58
CA TYR A 19 17.99 4.48 -2.77
C TYR A 19 17.00 3.66 -3.61
N ARG A 20 17.47 3.04 -4.70
CA ARG A 20 16.63 2.15 -5.53
C ARG A 20 16.02 0.98 -4.75
N GLN A 21 16.73 0.46 -3.74
CA GLN A 21 16.21 -0.61 -2.90
C GLN A 21 15.18 -0.08 -1.91
N TYR A 22 15.41 1.09 -1.34
CA TYR A 22 14.43 1.77 -0.49
C TYR A 22 13.10 2.00 -1.24
N VAL A 23 13.15 2.54 -2.46
CA VAL A 23 11.96 2.76 -3.29
C VAL A 23 11.19 1.45 -3.53
N LYS A 24 11.89 0.37 -3.91
CA LYS A 24 11.26 -0.94 -4.09
C LYS A 24 10.60 -1.49 -2.82
N MET A 25 11.17 -1.20 -1.64
CA MET A 25 10.56 -1.59 -0.37
C MET A 25 9.29 -0.77 -0.11
N GLN A 26 9.29 0.53 -0.43
CA GLN A 26 8.08 1.35 -0.33
C GLN A 26 6.98 0.84 -1.25
N GLU A 27 7.29 0.60 -2.53
CA GLU A 27 6.34 0.05 -3.51
C GLU A 27 5.75 -1.28 -3.02
N ALA A 28 6.58 -2.21 -2.54
CA ALA A 28 6.10 -3.49 -2.03
C ALA A 28 5.20 -3.36 -0.78
N LEU A 29 5.46 -2.36 0.08
CA LEU A 29 4.60 -2.08 1.23
C LEU A 29 3.26 -1.48 0.79
N GLU A 30 3.29 -0.55 -0.17
CA GLU A 30 2.07 0.04 -0.76
C GLU A 30 1.20 -1.03 -1.41
N ASP A 31 1.80 -1.91 -2.21
CA ASP A 31 1.12 -3.06 -2.82
C ASP A 31 0.48 -3.97 -1.76
N TYR A 32 1.20 -4.27 -0.67
CA TYR A 32 0.67 -5.05 0.44
C TYR A 32 -0.54 -4.37 1.10
N HIS A 33 -0.47 -3.06 1.33
CA HIS A 33 -1.57 -2.30 1.90
C HIS A 33 -2.78 -2.24 0.96
N ALA A 34 -2.57 -2.07 -0.33
CA ALA A 34 -3.63 -2.11 -1.35
C ALA A 34 -4.32 -3.49 -1.37
N LEU A 35 -3.55 -4.59 -1.37
CA LEU A 35 -4.10 -5.95 -1.29
C LEU A 35 -4.91 -6.18 -0.01
N LYS A 36 -4.42 -5.68 1.13
CA LYS A 36 -5.15 -5.76 2.40
C LYS A 36 -6.48 -5.01 2.31
N ALA A 37 -6.48 -3.81 1.74
CA ALA A 37 -7.70 -3.03 1.55
C ALA A 37 -8.70 -3.72 0.63
N LEU A 38 -8.25 -4.31 -0.49
CA LEU A 38 -9.09 -5.08 -1.40
C LEU A 38 -9.77 -6.27 -0.68
N ARG A 39 -9.00 -7.07 0.05
CA ARG A 39 -9.54 -8.21 0.82
C ARG A 39 -10.55 -7.77 1.89
N SER A 40 -10.33 -6.62 2.51
CA SER A 40 -11.30 -6.03 3.44
C SER A 40 -12.58 -5.60 2.72
N ALA A 41 -12.45 -4.96 1.55
CA ALA A 41 -13.58 -4.51 0.74
C ALA A 41 -14.40 -5.68 0.18
N GLU A 42 -13.78 -6.79 -0.21
CA GLU A 42 -14.49 -8.02 -0.65
C GLU A 42 -15.35 -8.63 0.46
N ARG A 43 -14.90 -8.52 1.72
CA ARG A 43 -15.61 -9.07 2.88
C ARG A 43 -16.72 -8.16 3.39
N ASP A 44 -16.75 -6.88 2.98
CA ASP A 44 -17.78 -5.94 3.41
C ASP A 44 -19.14 -6.35 2.79
N PRO A 45 -20.16 -6.66 3.61
CA PRO A 45 -21.50 -7.00 3.12
C PRO A 45 -22.11 -5.93 2.22
N LYS A 46 -21.75 -4.65 2.42
CA LYS A 46 -22.20 -3.54 1.57
C LYS A 46 -21.67 -3.62 0.15
N ASN A 47 -20.53 -4.31 -0.03
CA ASN A 47 -19.83 -4.43 -1.30
C ASN A 47 -20.14 -5.75 -2.03
N GLN A 48 -20.96 -6.62 -1.43
CA GLN A 48 -21.38 -7.90 -2.04
C GLN A 48 -22.43 -7.71 -3.17
N LYS A 49 -23.07 -6.55 -3.24
CA LYS A 49 -24.01 -6.20 -4.32
C LYS A 49 -23.41 -5.11 -5.18
N GLY A 50 -23.10 -5.44 -6.43
CA GLY A 50 -22.67 -4.47 -7.43
C GLY A 50 -23.77 -3.45 -7.74
N GLN A 51 -23.36 -2.29 -8.27
CA GLN A 51 -24.26 -1.26 -8.82
C GLN A 51 -23.97 -1.05 -10.30
N PRO A 52 -24.99 -0.82 -11.14
CA PRO A 52 -24.77 -0.51 -12.56
C PRO A 52 -23.94 0.76 -12.73
N PHE A 53 -23.00 0.74 -13.67
CA PHE A 53 -22.11 1.87 -13.96
C PHE A 53 -22.88 3.18 -14.19
N GLU A 54 -23.91 3.15 -15.03
CA GLU A 54 -24.71 4.33 -15.38
C GLU A 54 -25.35 4.99 -14.15
N GLN A 55 -25.82 4.17 -13.20
CA GLN A 55 -26.43 4.67 -11.96
C GLN A 55 -25.39 5.39 -11.10
N VAL A 56 -24.18 4.84 -10.99
CA VAL A 56 -23.09 5.44 -10.23
C VAL A 56 -22.59 6.70 -10.92
N ALA A 57 -22.38 6.66 -12.23
CA ALA A 57 -21.91 7.80 -13.02
C ALA A 57 -22.87 9.00 -12.92
N ARG A 58 -24.19 8.78 -13.01
CA ARG A 58 -25.20 9.84 -12.79
C ARG A 58 -25.16 10.40 -11.36
N LYS A 59 -25.04 9.54 -10.34
CA LYS A 59 -24.92 9.99 -8.93
C LYS A 59 -23.69 10.87 -8.68
N LEU A 60 -22.61 10.62 -9.42
CA LEU A 60 -21.34 11.36 -9.31
C LEU A 60 -21.26 12.57 -10.26
N GLY A 61 -22.28 12.81 -11.10
CA GLY A 61 -22.28 13.92 -12.07
C GLY A 61 -21.29 13.72 -13.23
N LEU A 62 -20.97 12.46 -13.55
CA LEU A 62 -20.07 12.10 -14.66
C LEU A 62 -20.84 11.77 -15.96
N LEU A 63 -22.17 11.71 -15.87
CA LEU A 63 -23.13 11.53 -16.96
C LEU A 63 -24.41 12.31 -16.66
#